data_AF-A0A954K868-F1
#
_entry.id   AF-A0A954K868-F1
#
_cell.length_a   1.000
_cell.length_b   1.000
_cell.length_c   1.000
_cell.angle_alpha   90.00
_cell.angle_beta   90.00
_cell.angle_gamma   90.00
#
_symmetry.space_group_name_H-M   'P 1'
#
loop_
_entity.id
_entity.type
_entity.pdbx_description
1 polymer ?
#
loop_
_entity_poly.entity_id
_entity_poly.type
_entity_poly.pdbx_seq_one_letter_code
_entity_poly.pdbx_strand_id
1 'polypeptide(L)'
;MLTNKYLEGIPDDSRAGKAHGLLQPEQVNERRMTQVRQLNELAKARQKAGQAAAMRLEYGPFEERPEQVLAAIARAEQRMQKNAPVQQAGGFNTQNSQIVQVAGIEEPAGSNPFSPSAANPFDGSQDRKLTEKEQASVLLQQARQSLNAGNYDDARTLALQAQDYDVAYKLFEERPQHILAEIERKTGTKIFAGKSEPAQQIAQSPAASSDKEQAARLLKQARAELQTGRLDSARALAQQASQLDVAYRLFDDRPELVLDEIKRAQSGAGSLAASGNSGSTQMTAAEGATKEQATELLRQARLDIKKRDFAGARQKVQQVQGMKVSYDLFDDRPELVLAAIDRISDEAATIS
;
A
#
# COMPACT_ATOMS: atom_id res chain seq x y z
N MET A 1 9.68 -19.20 -27.37
CA MET A 1 9.61 -17.82 -27.91
C MET A 1 10.20 -17.82 -29.32
N LEU A 2 9.43 -17.49 -30.35
CA LEU A 2 9.96 -17.26 -31.70
C LEU A 2 10.69 -15.91 -31.68
N THR A 3 11.97 -15.91 -32.00
CA THR A 3 12.82 -14.71 -32.01
C THR A 3 12.59 -13.88 -33.28
N ASN A 4 13.04 -12.62 -33.26
CA ASN A 4 12.96 -11.68 -34.40
C ASN A 4 13.43 -12.26 -35.75
N LYS A 5 14.21 -13.34 -35.71
CA LYS A 5 14.72 -14.08 -36.87
C LYS A 5 13.64 -14.61 -37.82
N TYR A 6 12.40 -14.84 -37.35
CA TYR A 6 11.32 -15.38 -38.19
C TYR A 6 10.51 -14.30 -38.93
N LEU A 7 10.68 -13.01 -38.60
CA LEU A 7 9.85 -11.92 -39.12
C LEU A 7 9.96 -11.70 -40.65
N GLU A 8 11.09 -12.10 -41.23
CA GLU A 8 11.47 -11.92 -42.64
C GLU A 8 11.32 -13.20 -43.49
N GLY A 9 10.87 -14.31 -42.89
CA GLY A 9 10.76 -15.63 -43.53
C GLY A 9 11.20 -16.74 -42.58
N ILE A 10 11.12 -18.00 -43.02
CA ILE A 10 11.72 -19.13 -42.29
C ILE A 10 13.12 -19.32 -42.88
N PRO A 11 14.21 -18.97 -42.18
CA PRO A 11 15.55 -19.23 -42.66
C PRO A 11 15.81 -20.75 -42.67
N ASP A 12 16.45 -21.29 -43.70
CA ASP A 12 16.72 -22.73 -43.88
C ASP A 12 17.46 -23.36 -42.67
N ASP A 13 18.35 -22.59 -42.03
CA ASP A 13 19.10 -23.02 -40.84
C ASP A 13 18.30 -22.99 -39.53
N SER A 14 17.04 -22.56 -39.57
CA SER A 14 16.23 -22.36 -38.37
C SER A 14 15.57 -23.65 -37.91
N ARG A 15 15.26 -23.73 -36.60
CA ARG A 15 14.62 -24.92 -36.01
C ARG A 15 13.28 -25.30 -36.67
N ALA A 16 12.61 -24.34 -37.31
CA ALA A 16 11.39 -24.56 -38.09
C ALA A 16 11.62 -24.82 -39.60
N GLY A 17 12.85 -24.62 -40.10
CA GLY A 17 13.26 -24.92 -41.47
C GLY A 17 13.84 -26.33 -41.64
N LYS A 18 14.24 -26.98 -40.54
CA LYS A 18 14.72 -28.37 -40.54
C LYS A 18 13.54 -29.35 -40.67
N ALA A 19 13.70 -30.37 -41.52
CA ALA A 19 12.69 -31.42 -41.73
C ALA A 19 12.37 -32.26 -40.47
N HIS A 20 13.20 -32.17 -39.43
CA HIS A 20 13.07 -32.89 -38.17
C HIS A 20 13.31 -31.91 -37.00
N GLY A 21 12.25 -31.64 -36.23
CA GLY A 21 12.25 -30.72 -35.10
C GLY A 21 10.84 -30.52 -34.54
N LEU A 22 10.72 -30.10 -33.28
CA LEU A 22 9.42 -29.88 -32.60
C LEU A 22 8.59 -28.73 -33.21
N LEU A 23 9.21 -27.87 -34.02
CA LEU A 23 8.58 -26.74 -34.69
C LEU A 23 8.35 -27.11 -36.15
N GLN A 24 7.11 -27.43 -36.52
CA GLN A 24 6.75 -27.68 -37.91
C GLN A 24 6.53 -26.36 -38.66
N PRO A 25 6.81 -26.28 -39.98
CA PRO A 25 6.55 -25.08 -40.78
C PRO A 25 5.08 -24.64 -40.73
N GLU A 26 4.14 -25.58 -40.58
CA GLU A 26 2.70 -25.33 -40.37
C GLU A 26 2.39 -24.65 -39.03
N GLN A 27 3.29 -24.70 -38.06
CA GLN A 27 3.16 -23.96 -36.81
C GLN A 27 3.59 -22.50 -36.95
N VAL A 28 4.19 -22.11 -38.07
CA VAL A 28 4.59 -20.75 -38.45
C VAL A 28 3.55 -20.16 -39.44
N ASN A 29 2.27 -20.37 -39.17
CA ASN A 29 1.18 -19.82 -39.97
C ASN A 29 1.13 -18.29 -39.90
N GLU A 30 0.62 -17.64 -40.95
CA GLU A 30 0.47 -16.18 -41.09
C GLU A 30 -0.16 -15.51 -39.87
N ARG A 31 -1.09 -16.19 -39.20
CA ARG A 31 -1.77 -15.71 -37.99
C ARG A 31 -0.80 -15.50 -36.81
N ARG A 32 0.12 -16.45 -36.58
CA ARG A 32 1.14 -16.35 -35.53
C ARG A 32 2.25 -15.37 -35.94
N MET A 33 2.57 -15.31 -37.22
CA MET A 33 3.53 -14.33 -37.75
C MET A 33 3.04 -12.89 -37.62
N THR A 34 1.74 -12.65 -37.85
CA THR A 34 1.11 -11.36 -37.61
C THR A 34 1.14 -10.98 -36.13
N GLN A 35 0.88 -11.94 -35.25
CA GLN A 35 0.97 -11.74 -33.80
C GLN A 35 2.39 -11.43 -33.35
N VAL A 36 3.41 -12.11 -33.87
CA VAL A 36 4.82 -11.84 -33.58
C VAL A 36 5.24 -10.46 -34.08
N ARG A 37 4.79 -10.04 -35.27
CA ARG A 37 5.01 -8.66 -35.77
C ARG A 37 4.40 -7.62 -34.83
N GLN A 38 3.15 -7.82 -34.42
CA GLN A 38 2.46 -6.93 -33.48
C GLN A 38 3.18 -6.84 -32.13
N LEU A 39 3.65 -7.95 -31.59
CA LEU A 39 4.42 -7.97 -30.34
C LEU A 39 5.77 -7.26 -30.46
N ASN A 40 6.44 -7.37 -31.61
CA ASN A 40 7.69 -6.66 -31.84
C ASN A 40 7.47 -5.14 -31.94
N GLU A 41 6.43 -4.68 -32.66
CA GLU A 41 6.10 -3.26 -32.72
C GLU A 41 5.72 -2.69 -31.35
N LEU A 42 5.03 -3.47 -30.54
CA LEU A 42 4.67 -3.10 -29.17
C LEU A 42 5.89 -3.00 -28.25
N ALA A 43 6.86 -3.91 -28.41
CA ALA A 43 8.15 -3.85 -27.73
C ALA A 43 8.97 -2.61 -28.12
N LYS A 44 9.02 -2.27 -29.43
CA LYS A 44 9.65 -1.03 -29.91
C LYS A 44 8.97 0.22 -29.36
N ALA A 45 7.63 0.23 -29.32
CA ALA A 45 6.85 1.32 -28.74
C ALA A 45 7.15 1.50 -27.25
N ARG A 46 7.25 0.40 -26.50
CA ARG A 46 7.64 0.42 -25.08
C ARG A 46 9.03 0.99 -24.86
N GLN A 47 9.99 0.61 -25.71
CA GLN A 47 11.35 1.13 -25.65
C GLN A 47 11.37 2.65 -25.89
N LYS A 48 10.65 3.15 -26.91
CA LYS A 48 10.55 4.59 -27.20
C LYS A 48 9.85 5.35 -26.08
N ALA A 49 8.75 4.82 -25.54
CA ALA A 49 8.04 5.44 -24.43
C ALA A 49 8.89 5.46 -23.14
N GLY A 50 9.69 4.41 -22.89
CA GLY A 50 10.67 4.39 -21.81
C GLY A 50 11.79 5.41 -21.97
N GLN A 51 12.27 5.63 -23.20
CA GLN A 51 13.23 6.70 -23.50
C GLN A 51 12.61 8.08 -23.25
N ALA A 52 11.36 8.30 -23.68
CA ALA A 52 10.62 9.53 -23.42
C ALA A 52 10.34 9.77 -21.93
N ALA A 53 10.14 8.71 -21.14
CA ALA A 53 10.01 8.80 -19.68
C ALA A 53 11.34 9.13 -18.99
N ALA A 54 12.47 8.66 -19.54
CA ALA A 54 13.80 8.98 -19.02
C ALA A 54 14.23 10.42 -19.35
N MET A 55 13.72 10.98 -20.44
CA MET A 55 13.84 12.40 -20.73
C MET A 55 12.95 13.17 -19.74
N ARG A 56 13.58 13.94 -18.85
CA ARG A 56 12.93 14.72 -17.79
C ARG A 56 12.24 15.97 -18.34
N LEU A 57 11.38 15.77 -19.34
CA LEU A 57 10.61 16.79 -20.02
C LEU A 57 9.40 17.16 -19.17
N GLU A 58 9.02 18.43 -19.20
CA GLU A 58 7.80 18.93 -18.57
C GLU A 58 6.64 18.77 -19.56
N TYR A 59 5.63 18.02 -19.16
CA TYR A 59 4.46 17.71 -20.00
C TYR A 59 3.27 18.58 -19.57
N GLY A 60 2.59 19.17 -20.55
CA GLY A 60 1.38 19.95 -20.30
C GLY A 60 0.20 19.11 -19.77
N PRO A 61 -0.84 19.73 -19.18
CA PRO A 61 -1.99 19.02 -18.60
C PRO A 61 -2.83 18.23 -19.61
N PHE A 62 -2.71 18.53 -20.90
CA PHE A 62 -3.40 17.83 -21.99
C PHE A 62 -2.44 17.00 -22.85
N GLU A 63 -1.15 16.94 -22.50
CA GLU A 63 -0.17 16.15 -23.22
C GLU A 63 -0.11 14.73 -22.68
N GLU A 64 0.02 13.77 -23.60
CA GLU A 64 0.04 12.35 -23.27
C GLU A 64 1.37 12.00 -22.60
N ARG A 65 1.32 11.72 -21.30
CA ARG A 65 2.52 11.41 -20.53
C ARG A 65 3.11 10.05 -20.96
N PRO A 66 4.43 9.91 -21.01
CA PRO A 66 5.07 8.65 -21.39
C PRO A 66 4.68 7.49 -20.45
N GLU A 67 4.36 7.77 -19.19
CA GLU A 67 3.81 6.81 -18.24
C GLU A 67 2.41 6.29 -18.65
N GLN A 68 1.56 7.16 -19.20
CA GLN A 68 0.23 6.78 -19.69
C GLN A 68 0.34 5.92 -20.95
N VAL A 69 1.27 6.25 -21.84
CA VAL A 69 1.59 5.45 -23.04
C VAL A 69 2.13 4.07 -22.64
N LEU A 70 3.03 4.00 -21.66
CA LEU A 70 3.53 2.73 -21.12
C LEU A 70 2.40 1.89 -20.49
N ALA A 71 1.48 2.51 -19.76
CA ALA A 71 0.32 1.83 -19.20
C ALA A 71 -0.65 1.32 -20.29
N ALA A 72 -0.86 2.10 -21.36
CA ALA A 72 -1.67 1.68 -22.51
C ALA A 72 -1.05 0.49 -23.24
N ILE A 73 0.27 0.52 -23.45
CA ILE A 73 1.05 -0.58 -24.03
C ILE A 73 0.93 -1.84 -23.18
N ALA A 74 1.10 -1.75 -21.86
CA ALA A 74 0.98 -2.89 -20.96
C ALA A 74 -0.42 -3.54 -21.00
N ARG A 75 -1.48 -2.71 -21.09
CA ARG A 75 -2.87 -3.21 -21.24
C ARG A 75 -3.08 -3.89 -22.60
N ALA A 76 -2.48 -3.37 -23.67
CA ALA A 76 -2.53 -4.00 -24.99
C ALA A 76 -1.79 -5.35 -24.99
N GLU A 77 -0.61 -5.44 -24.36
CA GLU A 77 0.14 -6.70 -24.18
C GLU A 77 -0.71 -7.75 -23.43
N GLN A 78 -1.34 -7.37 -22.33
CA GLN A 78 -2.20 -8.27 -21.54
C GLN A 78 -3.40 -8.80 -22.33
N ARG A 79 -4.06 -7.95 -23.14
CA ARG A 79 -5.17 -8.39 -24.00
C ARG A 79 -4.70 -9.39 -25.07
N MET A 80 -3.52 -9.17 -25.63
CA MET A 80 -2.91 -10.08 -26.61
C MET A 80 -2.47 -11.42 -25.99
N GLN A 81 -2.06 -11.41 -24.71
CA GLN A 81 -1.76 -12.63 -23.96
C GLN A 81 -3.04 -13.41 -23.61
N LYS A 82 -4.10 -12.72 -23.18
CA LYS A 82 -5.39 -13.36 -22.81
C LYS A 82 -6.12 -13.97 -24.01
N ASN A 83 -5.90 -13.44 -25.22
CA ASN A 83 -6.48 -13.96 -26.46
C ASN A 83 -5.59 -15.02 -27.16
N ALA A 84 -4.47 -15.43 -26.57
CA ALA A 84 -3.68 -16.55 -27.10
C ALA A 84 -4.39 -17.89 -26.77
N PRO A 85 -4.53 -18.83 -27.72
CA PRO A 85 -5.17 -20.11 -27.47
C PRO A 85 -4.22 -21.02 -26.69
N VAL A 86 -4.12 -20.78 -25.38
CA VAL A 86 -3.67 -21.79 -24.42
C VAL A 86 -4.94 -22.38 -23.83
N GLN A 87 -5.33 -23.52 -24.39
CA GLN A 87 -6.20 -24.52 -23.76
C GLN A 87 -5.81 -24.61 -22.27
N GLN A 88 -6.70 -24.38 -21.31
CA GLN A 88 -7.77 -25.31 -20.98
C GLN A 88 -7.24 -26.75 -20.97
N ALA A 89 -6.24 -27.01 -20.13
CA ALA A 89 -5.84 -28.34 -19.73
C ALA A 89 -5.54 -28.35 -18.23
N GLY A 90 -6.38 -29.05 -17.48
CA GLY A 90 -6.05 -29.60 -16.17
C GLY A 90 -6.11 -28.61 -15.02
N GLY A 91 -7.28 -28.54 -14.37
CA GLY A 91 -7.27 -28.37 -12.92
C GLY A 91 -6.44 -29.49 -12.31
N PHE A 92 -5.42 -29.14 -11.52
CA PHE A 92 -4.67 -30.14 -10.76
C PHE A 92 -5.35 -30.27 -9.39
N ASN A 93 -6.09 -31.37 -9.29
CA ASN A 93 -6.60 -31.94 -8.07
C ASN A 93 -5.43 -32.45 -7.22
N THR A 94 -5.46 -32.12 -5.94
CA THR A 94 -4.54 -32.60 -4.91
C THR A 94 -4.74 -34.09 -4.72
N GLN A 95 -3.81 -34.93 -5.18
CA GLN A 95 -3.58 -36.25 -4.59
C GLN A 95 -2.30 -36.90 -5.12
N ASN A 96 -1.36 -37.09 -4.19
CA ASN A 96 -0.39 -38.18 -4.11
C ASN A 96 0.54 -38.43 -5.31
N SER A 97 1.83 -38.10 -5.14
CA SER A 97 2.92 -39.03 -5.46
C SER A 97 4.27 -38.50 -4.96
N GLN A 98 4.96 -39.40 -4.28
CA GLN A 98 6.31 -39.31 -3.74
C GLN A 98 7.32 -38.91 -4.81
N ILE A 99 8.31 -38.08 -4.45
CA ILE A 99 9.50 -37.88 -5.26
C ILE A 99 10.69 -38.49 -4.52
N VAL A 100 11.11 -39.61 -5.07
CA VAL A 100 12.35 -40.34 -4.83
C VAL A 100 13.54 -39.47 -5.24
N GLN A 101 14.54 -39.41 -4.36
CA GLN A 101 15.89 -38.92 -4.65
C GLN A 101 16.59 -39.84 -5.65
N VAL A 102 17.19 -39.28 -6.70
CA VAL A 102 18.31 -39.92 -7.40
C VAL A 102 19.37 -38.88 -7.72
N ALA A 103 20.58 -39.22 -7.31
CA ALA A 103 21.80 -38.44 -7.36
C ALA A 103 22.37 -38.26 -8.78
N GLY A 104 23.10 -37.15 -8.96
CA GLY A 104 24.34 -36.98 -9.74
C GLY A 104 24.33 -37.28 -11.24
N ILE A 105 24.84 -36.34 -12.05
CA ILE A 105 25.94 -36.54 -13.03
C ILE A 105 26.23 -35.17 -13.71
N GLU A 106 27.45 -34.71 -13.47
CA GLU A 106 28.41 -33.94 -14.29
C GLU A 106 27.97 -33.12 -15.51
N GLU A 107 28.49 -31.87 -15.56
CA GLU A 107 28.70 -31.09 -16.78
C GLU A 107 29.64 -31.81 -17.76
N PRO A 108 29.59 -31.46 -19.06
CA PRO A 108 30.68 -30.60 -19.53
C PRO A 108 30.25 -29.49 -20.49
N ALA A 109 31.06 -28.42 -20.44
CA ALA A 109 31.02 -27.24 -21.28
C ALA A 109 31.22 -27.56 -22.78
N GLY A 110 30.51 -26.81 -23.63
CA GLY A 110 30.67 -26.78 -25.08
C GLY A 110 30.20 -25.43 -25.65
N SER A 111 31.18 -24.63 -26.06
CA SER A 111 31.13 -23.27 -26.61
C SER A 111 30.18 -23.03 -27.79
N ASN A 112 29.53 -21.86 -27.82
CA ASN A 112 29.09 -21.20 -29.06
C ASN A 112 29.41 -19.67 -29.04
N PRO A 113 30.18 -19.14 -30.02
CA PRO A 113 30.93 -17.88 -29.89
C PRO A 113 30.28 -16.62 -30.52
N PHE A 114 28.96 -16.49 -30.56
CA PHE A 114 28.33 -15.29 -31.14
C PHE A 114 27.22 -14.71 -30.28
N SER A 115 27.57 -13.70 -29.48
CA SER A 115 26.71 -12.58 -29.11
C SER A 115 27.56 -11.31 -29.07
N PRO A 116 27.19 -10.25 -29.81
CA PRO A 116 28.01 -9.04 -29.86
C PRO A 116 27.73 -8.19 -28.63
N SER A 117 28.80 -7.97 -27.84
CA SER A 117 28.90 -6.83 -26.95
C SER A 117 29.26 -5.60 -27.77
N ALA A 118 28.49 -4.53 -27.62
CA ALA A 118 28.93 -3.16 -27.84
C ALA A 118 28.35 -2.35 -26.68
N ALA A 119 29.13 -1.74 -25.79
CA ALA A 119 30.56 -1.49 -25.82
C ALA A 119 31.13 -1.45 -24.39
N ASN A 120 32.34 -1.96 -24.22
CA ASN A 120 33.14 -1.80 -23.01
C ASN A 120 33.91 -0.47 -23.08
N PRO A 121 34.24 0.12 -21.93
CA PRO A 121 35.64 0.44 -21.72
C PRO A 121 36.11 0.01 -20.34
N PHE A 122 37.21 -0.76 -20.32
CA PHE A 122 37.97 -1.19 -19.14
C PHE A 122 37.27 -2.27 -18.28
N ASP A 123 37.87 -3.37 -17.80
CA ASP A 123 39.16 -4.05 -17.92
C ASP A 123 39.00 -5.31 -17.03
N GLY A 124 39.75 -6.39 -17.31
CA GLY A 124 40.07 -7.44 -16.34
C GLY A 124 38.96 -8.37 -15.86
N SER A 125 38.97 -9.60 -16.38
CA SER A 125 38.64 -10.85 -15.68
C SER A 125 38.23 -10.73 -14.20
N GLN A 126 36.93 -10.87 -13.92
CA GLN A 126 36.47 -11.46 -12.68
C GLN A 126 35.30 -12.38 -13.01
N ASP A 127 35.37 -13.62 -12.54
CA ASP A 127 34.21 -14.48 -12.35
C ASP A 127 33.06 -13.59 -11.87
N ARG A 128 31.93 -13.54 -12.59
CA ARG A 128 30.76 -12.76 -12.13
C ARG A 128 30.19 -13.48 -10.90
N LYS A 129 30.86 -13.31 -9.76
CA LYS A 129 30.27 -13.48 -8.44
C LYS A 129 29.02 -12.60 -8.46
N LEU A 130 27.85 -13.19 -8.24
CA LEU A 130 26.62 -12.42 -8.06
C LEU A 130 26.96 -11.29 -7.11
N THR A 131 26.62 -10.07 -7.50
CA THR A 131 26.88 -8.91 -6.64
C THR A 131 26.19 -9.15 -5.30
N GLU A 132 26.78 -8.70 -4.20
CA GLU A 132 26.21 -8.88 -2.84
C GLU A 132 24.74 -8.41 -2.79
N LYS A 133 24.42 -7.36 -3.58
CA LYS A 133 23.06 -6.88 -3.82
C LYS A 133 22.13 -7.91 -4.47
N GLU A 134 22.58 -8.58 -5.52
CA GLU A 134 21.79 -9.61 -6.18
C GLU A 134 21.56 -10.80 -5.23
N GLN A 135 22.58 -11.22 -4.48
CA GLN A 135 22.47 -12.29 -3.50
C GLN A 135 21.45 -11.95 -2.40
N ALA A 136 21.55 -10.75 -1.82
CA ALA A 136 20.61 -10.25 -0.83
C ALA A 136 19.18 -10.19 -1.39
N SER A 137 19.00 -9.73 -2.63
CA SER A 137 17.68 -9.62 -3.26
C SER A 137 17.02 -10.99 -3.48
N VAL A 138 17.79 -12.01 -3.84
CA VAL A 138 17.29 -13.38 -4.01
C VAL A 138 16.86 -13.96 -2.66
N LEU A 139 17.64 -13.76 -1.60
CA LEU A 139 17.29 -14.20 -0.26
C LEU A 139 16.00 -13.53 0.25
N LEU A 140 15.82 -12.23 0.00
CA LEU A 140 14.59 -11.52 0.35
C LEU A 140 13.39 -12.04 -0.44
N GLN A 141 13.56 -12.30 -1.74
CA GLN A 141 12.51 -12.90 -2.55
C GLN A 141 12.11 -14.28 -2.05
N GLN A 142 13.08 -15.11 -1.66
CA GLN A 142 12.83 -16.43 -1.08
C GLN A 142 12.16 -16.32 0.30
N ALA A 143 12.62 -15.40 1.15
CA ALA A 143 12.01 -15.14 2.44
C ALA A 143 10.54 -14.73 2.30
N ARG A 144 10.21 -13.92 1.28
CA ARG A 144 8.84 -13.52 0.97
C ARG A 144 7.97 -14.71 0.56
N GLN A 145 8.51 -15.63 -0.23
CA GLN A 145 7.83 -16.86 -0.61
C GLN A 145 7.55 -17.75 0.61
N SER A 146 8.55 -17.96 1.47
CA SER A 146 8.39 -18.72 2.72
C SER A 146 7.36 -18.08 3.66
N LEU A 147 7.34 -16.75 3.77
CA LEU A 147 6.35 -16.01 4.54
C LEU A 147 4.93 -16.23 4.00
N ASN A 148 4.76 -16.19 2.68
CA ASN A 148 3.48 -16.45 2.03
C ASN A 148 3.04 -17.92 2.17
N ALA A 149 4.00 -18.85 2.24
CA ALA A 149 3.77 -20.27 2.50
C ALA A 149 3.43 -20.56 3.98
N GLY A 150 3.60 -19.60 4.88
CA GLY A 150 3.38 -19.76 6.32
C GLY A 150 4.59 -20.33 7.09
N ASN A 151 5.72 -20.54 6.41
CA ASN A 151 6.97 -21.01 7.02
C ASN A 151 7.74 -19.82 7.58
N TYR A 152 7.31 -19.34 8.76
CA TYR A 152 7.85 -18.13 9.38
C TYR A 152 9.31 -18.28 9.83
N ASP A 153 9.71 -19.46 10.28
CA ASP A 153 11.08 -19.73 10.75
C ASP A 153 12.08 -19.67 9.58
N ASP A 154 11.75 -20.31 8.45
CA ASP A 154 12.55 -20.25 7.21
C ASP A 154 12.60 -18.83 6.63
N ALA A 155 11.46 -18.13 6.64
CA ALA A 155 11.42 -16.73 6.19
C ALA A 155 12.31 -15.83 7.06
N ARG A 156 12.38 -16.11 8.37
CA ARG A 156 13.22 -15.36 9.31
C ARG A 156 14.69 -15.60 9.07
N THR A 157 15.12 -16.85 8.88
CA THR A 157 16.53 -17.18 8.63
C THR A 157 17.01 -16.55 7.33
N LEU A 158 16.21 -16.63 6.26
CA LEU A 158 16.52 -16.01 4.97
C LEU A 158 16.59 -14.48 5.05
N ALA A 159 15.69 -13.84 5.81
CA ALA A 159 15.74 -12.40 6.04
C ALA A 159 16.97 -11.98 6.84
N LEU A 160 17.39 -12.76 7.85
CA LEU A 160 18.62 -12.51 8.61
C LEU A 160 19.87 -12.68 7.74
N GLN A 161 19.92 -13.73 6.91
CA GLN A 161 20.99 -13.91 5.94
C GLN A 161 21.07 -12.73 4.96
N ALA A 162 19.92 -12.24 4.49
CA ALA A 162 19.87 -11.05 3.63
C ALA A 162 20.32 -9.76 4.35
N GLN A 163 20.18 -9.69 5.67
CA GLN A 163 20.62 -8.55 6.49
C GLN A 163 22.15 -8.52 6.64
N ASP A 164 22.82 -9.66 6.59
CA ASP A 164 24.28 -9.74 6.67
C ASP A 164 24.96 -9.11 5.44
N TYR A 165 24.23 -8.95 4.33
CA TYR A 165 24.68 -8.20 3.17
C TYR A 165 24.37 -6.71 3.35
N ASP A 166 25.41 -5.89 3.55
CA ASP A 166 25.31 -4.43 3.73
C ASP A 166 25.02 -3.72 2.40
N VAL A 167 23.80 -3.88 1.91
CA VAL A 167 23.37 -3.39 0.59
C VAL A 167 22.41 -2.22 0.74
N ALA A 168 22.65 -1.16 -0.04
CA ALA A 168 21.72 -0.04 -0.12
C ALA A 168 20.46 -0.42 -0.93
N TYR A 169 19.32 -0.33 -0.25
CA TYR A 169 17.99 -0.55 -0.82
C TYR A 169 17.35 0.79 -1.24
N LYS A 170 16.66 0.80 -2.37
CA LYS A 170 15.84 1.96 -2.80
C LYS A 170 14.55 2.08 -1.98
N LEU A 171 13.88 3.24 -2.06
CA LEU A 171 12.66 3.56 -1.31
C LEU A 171 11.54 2.51 -1.42
N PHE A 172 11.42 1.85 -2.57
CA PHE A 172 10.39 0.85 -2.85
C PHE A 172 10.95 -0.58 -2.93
N GLU A 173 12.25 -0.77 -2.69
CA GLU A 173 12.85 -2.10 -2.63
C GLU A 173 12.49 -2.75 -1.29
N GLU A 174 12.19 -4.05 -1.33
CA GLU A 174 11.91 -4.82 -0.12
C GLU A 174 13.21 -4.94 0.70
N ARG A 175 13.09 -4.83 2.02
CA ARG A 175 14.23 -4.83 2.95
C ARG A 175 14.09 -5.96 3.95
N PRO A 176 15.19 -6.51 4.47
CA PRO A 176 15.15 -7.55 5.51
C PRO A 176 14.22 -7.19 6.67
N GLN A 177 14.24 -5.92 7.10
CA GLN A 177 13.44 -5.43 8.22
C GLN A 177 11.94 -5.46 7.93
N HIS A 178 11.51 -5.29 6.68
CA HIS A 178 10.08 -5.36 6.32
C HIS A 178 9.55 -6.79 6.48
N ILE A 179 10.34 -7.78 6.06
CA ILE A 179 9.98 -9.21 6.16
C ILE A 179 9.95 -9.64 7.63
N LEU A 180 10.97 -9.27 8.41
CA LEU A 180 11.01 -9.56 9.86
C LEU A 180 9.83 -8.93 10.61
N ALA A 181 9.51 -7.66 10.34
CA ALA A 181 8.37 -7.00 10.96
C ALA A 181 7.02 -7.64 10.57
N GLU A 182 6.88 -8.11 9.33
CA GLU A 182 5.68 -8.82 8.89
C GLU A 182 5.56 -10.21 9.52
N ILE A 183 6.67 -10.93 9.69
CA ILE A 183 6.73 -12.18 10.44
C ILE A 183 6.27 -11.94 11.86
N GLU A 184 6.83 -10.96 12.58
CA GLU A 184 6.44 -10.64 13.97
C GLU A 184 4.96 -10.31 14.11
N ARG A 185 4.40 -9.57 13.14
CA ARG A 185 2.97 -9.27 13.09
C ARG A 185 2.12 -10.53 12.91
N LYS A 186 2.58 -11.50 12.11
CA LYS A 186 1.86 -12.74 11.81
C LYS A 186 2.05 -13.81 12.89
N THR A 187 3.22 -13.90 13.52
CA THR A 187 3.52 -14.86 14.59
C THR A 187 3.08 -14.37 15.96
N GLY A 188 2.85 -13.06 16.12
CA GLY A 188 2.47 -12.45 17.40
C GLY A 188 3.59 -12.44 18.45
N THR A 189 4.80 -12.87 18.07
CA THR A 189 5.97 -12.95 18.96
C THR A 189 6.86 -11.71 18.79
N LYS A 190 6.63 -10.69 19.62
CA LYS A 190 7.52 -9.52 19.72
C LYS A 190 8.79 -9.90 20.48
N ILE A 191 9.76 -10.52 19.79
CA ILE A 191 11.08 -10.73 20.36
C ILE A 191 11.94 -9.53 20.01
N PHE A 192 12.06 -8.60 20.96
CA PHE A 192 12.97 -7.47 20.92
C PHE A 192 14.42 -7.95 20.85
N ALA A 193 14.90 -8.32 19.67
CA ALA A 193 16.31 -8.52 19.39
C ALA A 193 16.87 -7.19 18.88
N GLY A 194 17.57 -6.50 19.77
CA GLY A 194 18.16 -5.19 19.53
C GLY A 194 19.22 -5.19 18.42
N LYS A 195 19.04 -4.26 17.48
CA LYS A 195 20.03 -3.26 17.05
C LYS A 195 19.33 -2.36 16.04
N SER A 196 18.65 -1.35 16.57
CA SER A 196 18.23 -0.19 15.78
C SER A 196 19.35 0.82 15.90
N GLU A 197 20.12 1.02 14.84
CA GLU A 197 20.93 2.23 14.62
C GLU A 197 20.99 2.53 13.12
N PRO A 198 21.18 3.79 12.71
CA PRO A 198 20.09 4.58 12.15
C PRO A 198 20.37 5.08 10.72
N ALA A 199 19.31 5.20 9.91
CA ALA A 199 19.38 5.93 8.65
C ALA A 199 19.35 7.45 8.92
N GLN A 200 20.54 8.05 8.80
CA GLN A 200 20.82 9.42 8.36
C GLN A 200 20.14 10.61 9.07
N GLN A 201 20.89 11.08 10.06
CA GLN A 201 21.23 12.47 10.42
C GLN A 201 20.76 13.57 9.44
N ILE A 202 19.76 14.34 9.87
CA ILE A 202 19.78 15.80 9.70
C ILE A 202 20.51 16.31 10.95
N ALA A 203 21.59 17.08 10.77
CA ALA A 203 22.42 17.56 11.88
C ALA A 203 21.59 18.29 12.95
N GLN A 204 21.35 17.64 14.09
CA GLN A 204 20.93 18.29 15.32
C GLN A 204 21.63 17.60 16.51
N SER A 205 22.23 18.44 17.34
CA SER A 205 23.12 18.14 18.45
C SER A 205 22.57 17.08 19.44
N PRO A 206 23.44 16.30 20.12
CA PRO A 206 23.03 15.30 21.12
C PRO A 206 22.29 15.87 22.36
N ALA A 207 22.24 17.20 22.52
CA ALA A 207 21.40 17.86 23.53
C ALA A 207 19.89 17.83 23.17
N ALA A 208 19.55 17.90 21.88
CA ALA A 208 18.15 17.94 21.44
C ALA A 208 17.41 16.62 21.70
N SER A 209 18.12 15.49 21.70
CA SER A 209 17.54 14.18 22.09
C SER A 209 17.26 14.10 23.59
N SER A 210 18.15 14.61 24.44
CA SER A 210 17.90 14.62 25.90
C SER A 210 16.76 15.56 26.25
N ASP A 211 16.69 16.73 25.63
CA ASP A 211 15.65 17.73 25.89
C ASP A 211 14.29 17.21 25.41
N LYS A 212 14.26 16.53 24.26
CA LYS A 212 13.06 15.84 23.75
C LYS A 212 12.57 14.73 24.70
N GLU A 213 13.49 13.91 25.21
CA GLU A 213 13.14 12.87 26.18
C GLU A 213 12.64 13.45 27.50
N GLN A 214 13.27 14.52 27.99
CA GLN A 214 12.83 15.24 29.18
C GLN A 214 11.43 15.84 28.98
N ALA A 215 11.18 16.50 27.84
CA ALA A 215 9.87 17.05 27.50
C ALA A 215 8.80 15.96 27.44
N ALA A 216 9.09 14.82 26.82
CA ALA A 216 8.15 13.69 26.75
C ALA A 216 7.81 13.12 28.14
N ARG A 217 8.80 13.03 29.04
CA ARG A 217 8.58 12.58 30.43
C ARG A 217 7.71 13.56 31.20
N LEU A 218 7.96 14.87 31.07
CA LEU A 218 7.18 15.92 31.73
C LEU A 218 5.72 15.93 31.26
N LEU A 219 5.47 15.80 29.95
CA LEU A 219 4.11 15.76 29.40
C LEU A 219 3.34 14.51 29.87
N LYS A 220 4.02 13.36 29.96
CA LYS A 220 3.44 12.14 30.50
C LYS A 220 3.05 12.28 31.98
N GLN A 221 3.92 12.91 32.78
CA GLN A 221 3.61 13.23 34.19
C GLN A 221 2.46 14.22 34.30
N ALA A 222 2.44 15.27 33.47
CA ALA A 222 1.37 16.26 33.46
C ALA A 222 0.00 15.62 33.18
N ARG A 223 -0.08 14.67 32.25
CA ARG A 223 -1.33 13.90 32.00
C ARG A 223 -1.74 13.03 33.17
N ALA A 224 -0.79 12.36 33.83
CA ALA A 224 -1.09 11.57 35.02
C ALA A 224 -1.64 12.46 36.15
N GLU A 225 -1.04 13.62 36.38
CA GLU A 225 -1.51 14.59 37.37
C GLU A 225 -2.89 15.16 37.01
N LEU A 226 -3.15 15.44 35.73
CA LEU A 226 -4.46 15.87 35.22
C LEU A 226 -5.54 14.81 35.51
N GLN A 227 -5.25 13.52 35.27
CA GLN A 227 -6.15 12.42 35.59
C GLN A 227 -6.45 12.28 37.09
N THR A 228 -5.52 12.68 37.96
CA THR A 228 -5.72 12.70 39.41
C THR A 228 -6.40 13.98 39.92
N GLY A 229 -6.73 14.93 39.04
CA GLY A 229 -7.38 16.19 39.37
C GLY A 229 -6.44 17.27 39.91
N ARG A 230 -5.12 17.05 39.88
CA ARG A 230 -4.11 18.02 40.34
C ARG A 230 -3.73 18.95 39.21
N LEU A 231 -4.59 19.93 38.95
CA LEU A 231 -4.48 20.82 37.80
C LEU A 231 -3.26 21.77 37.89
N ASP A 232 -2.89 22.23 39.08
CA ASP A 232 -1.78 23.16 39.28
C ASP A 232 -0.41 22.50 39.03
N SER A 233 -0.21 21.26 39.51
CA SER A 233 1.01 20.48 39.26
C SER A 233 1.12 20.10 37.79
N ALA A 234 0.01 19.66 37.17
CA ALA A 234 -0.05 19.36 35.75
C ALA A 234 0.32 20.59 34.89
N ARG A 235 -0.13 21.78 35.29
CA ARG A 235 0.17 23.04 34.59
C ARG A 235 1.65 23.39 34.64
N ALA A 236 2.27 23.27 35.82
CA ALA A 236 3.69 23.53 36.00
C ALA A 236 4.55 22.60 35.12
N LEU A 237 4.22 21.31 35.08
CA LEU A 237 4.93 20.31 34.27
C LEU A 237 4.77 20.58 32.76
N ALA A 238 3.57 20.95 32.30
CA ALA A 238 3.33 21.29 30.90
C ALA A 238 4.07 22.58 30.49
N GLN A 239 4.15 23.57 31.38
CA GLN A 239 4.95 24.78 31.15
C GLN A 239 6.46 24.47 31.10
N GLN A 240 6.95 23.61 31.99
CA GLN A 240 8.35 23.18 31.97
C GLN A 240 8.68 22.45 30.66
N ALA A 241 7.77 21.59 30.16
CA ALA A 241 7.94 20.94 28.86
C ALA A 241 7.96 21.93 27.69
N SER A 242 7.18 23.02 27.76
CA SER A 242 7.17 24.06 26.72
C SER A 242 8.46 24.88 26.65
N GLN A 243 9.20 24.99 27.77
CA GLN A 243 10.46 25.72 27.83
C GLN A 243 11.61 24.99 27.12
N LEU A 244 11.47 23.67 26.91
CA LEU A 244 12.50 22.84 26.28
C LEU A 244 12.55 23.00 24.74
N ASP A 245 11.69 23.84 24.16
CA ASP A 245 11.62 24.20 22.73
C ASP A 245 11.88 23.02 21.76
N VAL A 246 11.15 21.93 21.97
CA VAL A 246 11.32 20.69 21.21
C VAL A 246 10.37 20.66 20.01
N ALA A 247 10.88 20.23 18.85
CA ALA A 247 10.05 19.98 17.68
C ALA A 247 9.18 18.71 17.87
N TYR A 248 7.87 18.91 17.99
CA TYR A 248 6.86 17.85 18.09
C TYR A 248 6.33 17.43 16.71
N ARG A 249 6.10 16.13 16.52
CA ARG A 249 5.45 15.56 15.32
C ARG A 249 3.91 15.65 15.44
N LEU A 250 3.20 15.38 14.33
CA LEU A 250 1.74 15.48 14.24
C LEU A 250 0.98 14.65 15.30
N PHE A 251 1.55 13.52 15.71
CA PHE A 251 0.94 12.60 16.69
C PHE A 251 1.65 12.63 18.05
N ASP A 252 2.64 13.50 18.23
CA ASP A 252 3.32 13.62 19.52
C ASP A 252 2.43 14.44 20.46
N ASP A 253 2.50 14.11 21.75
CA ASP A 253 1.86 14.94 22.77
C ASP A 253 2.51 16.32 22.81
N ARG A 254 1.70 17.38 22.76
CA ARG A 254 2.18 18.77 22.77
C ARG A 254 1.80 19.45 24.08
N PRO A 255 2.66 20.32 24.64
CA PRO A 255 2.37 21.05 25.87
C PRO A 255 1.11 21.91 25.75
N GLU A 256 0.87 22.50 24.57
CA GLU A 256 -0.32 23.31 24.28
C GLU A 256 -1.62 22.52 24.49
N LEU A 257 -1.68 21.27 24.02
CA LEU A 257 -2.86 20.41 24.16
C LEU A 257 -3.15 20.10 25.64
N VAL A 258 -2.11 19.83 26.43
CA VAL A 258 -2.25 19.56 27.86
C VAL A 258 -2.70 20.82 28.61
N LEU A 259 -2.15 21.99 28.27
CA LEU A 259 -2.55 23.26 28.88
C LEU A 259 -4.00 23.63 28.56
N ASP A 260 -4.47 23.37 27.35
CA ASP A 260 -5.86 23.62 26.97
C ASP A 260 -6.84 22.66 27.65
N GLU A 261 -6.44 21.40 27.82
CA GLU A 261 -7.21 20.43 28.61
C GLU A 261 -7.27 20.82 30.09
N ILE A 262 -6.17 21.32 30.67
CA ILE A 262 -6.15 21.87 32.04
C ILE A 262 -7.06 23.09 32.15
N LYS A 263 -7.01 24.04 31.20
CA LYS A 263 -7.92 25.20 31.19
C LYS A 263 -9.38 24.75 31.13
N ARG A 264 -9.68 23.71 30.35
CA ARG A 264 -11.03 23.14 30.25
C ARG A 264 -11.46 22.45 31.55
N ALA A 265 -10.56 21.70 32.20
CA ALA A 265 -10.84 21.08 33.49
C ALA A 265 -11.01 22.13 34.61
N GLN A 266 -10.20 23.19 34.59
CA GLN A 266 -10.26 24.29 35.56
C GLN A 266 -11.50 25.17 35.38
N SER A 267 -11.85 25.47 34.12
CA SER A 267 -13.08 26.20 33.79
C SER A 267 -14.33 25.33 33.98
N GLY A 268 -14.28 24.02 33.79
CA GLY A 268 -15.36 23.11 34.14
C GLY A 268 -15.62 23.04 35.65
N ALA A 269 -14.57 23.11 36.47
CA ALA A 269 -14.69 23.21 37.93
C ALA A 269 -15.18 24.59 38.41
N GLY A 270 -14.82 25.67 37.70
CA GLY A 270 -15.28 27.04 37.99
C GLY A 270 -16.64 27.41 37.39
N SER A 271 -17.07 26.73 36.32
CA SER A 271 -18.34 26.97 35.61
C SER A 271 -19.55 26.34 36.30
N LEU A 272 -19.35 25.61 37.39
CA LEU A 272 -20.44 25.20 38.29
C LEU A 272 -20.89 26.34 39.22
N ALA A 273 -20.15 27.46 39.31
CA ALA A 273 -20.42 28.52 40.30
C ALA A 273 -20.73 29.92 39.72
N ALA A 274 -20.55 30.18 38.42
CA ALA A 274 -20.92 31.47 37.85
C ALA A 274 -21.26 31.38 36.36
N SER A 275 -22.44 31.91 36.01
CA SER A 275 -22.96 32.07 34.65
C SER A 275 -23.58 30.83 34.03
N GLY A 276 -24.79 30.50 34.50
CA GLY A 276 -25.77 29.83 33.68
C GLY A 276 -26.15 30.70 32.48
N ASN A 277 -25.51 30.46 31.33
CA ASN A 277 -26.18 30.46 30.03
C ASN A 277 -25.27 29.86 28.94
N SER A 278 -25.25 28.53 28.87
CA SER A 278 -25.00 27.73 27.67
C SER A 278 -25.67 26.39 27.97
N GLY A 279 -26.93 26.29 27.56
CA GLY A 279 -27.83 25.23 27.98
C GLY A 279 -27.46 23.89 27.37
N SER A 280 -27.24 22.90 28.23
CA SER A 280 -27.57 21.50 27.96
C SER A 280 -27.26 20.61 29.16
N THR A 281 -27.89 20.83 30.32
CA THR A 281 -27.94 19.76 31.34
C THR A 281 -29.08 19.99 32.34
N GLN A 282 -30.31 19.64 31.93
CA GLN A 282 -31.38 19.13 32.80
C GLN A 282 -32.67 18.92 31.98
N MET A 283 -32.68 17.90 31.10
CA MET A 283 -33.89 17.28 30.52
C MET A 283 -33.61 15.89 29.89
N THR A 284 -32.54 15.22 30.32
CA THR A 284 -31.86 14.12 29.59
C THR A 284 -32.46 12.71 29.77
N ALA A 285 -33.79 12.56 29.74
CA ALA A 285 -34.40 11.22 29.65
C ALA A 285 -35.46 11.12 28.55
N ALA A 286 -36.26 12.17 28.34
CA ALA A 286 -37.25 12.21 27.26
C ALA A 286 -36.61 12.53 25.89
N GLU A 287 -35.61 13.41 25.84
CA GLU A 287 -34.91 13.78 24.60
C GLU A 287 -34.02 12.65 24.05
N GLY A 288 -33.46 11.80 24.93
CA GLY A 288 -32.70 10.62 24.52
C GLY A 288 -33.57 9.63 23.74
N ALA A 289 -34.78 9.35 24.23
CA ALA A 289 -35.74 8.49 23.55
C ALA A 289 -36.17 9.08 22.18
N THR A 290 -36.35 10.40 22.07
CA THR A 290 -36.67 11.04 20.78
C THR A 290 -35.47 11.06 19.82
N LYS A 291 -34.24 11.20 20.33
CA LYS A 291 -33.02 11.11 19.52
C LYS A 291 -32.83 9.69 18.97
N GLU A 292 -33.03 8.67 19.80
CA GLU A 292 -32.96 7.27 19.40
C GLU A 292 -34.03 6.89 18.37
N GLN A 293 -35.27 7.37 18.53
CA GLN A 293 -36.33 7.19 17.53
C GLN A 293 -35.98 7.87 16.21
N ALA A 294 -35.40 9.07 16.26
CA ALA A 294 -34.96 9.80 15.08
C ALA A 294 -33.82 9.09 14.34
N THR A 295 -32.81 8.58 15.05
CA THR A 295 -31.69 7.85 14.44
C THR A 295 -32.14 6.53 13.82
N GLU A 296 -33.06 5.82 14.48
CA GLU A 296 -33.63 4.58 13.94
C GLU A 296 -34.43 4.81 12.65
N LEU A 297 -35.23 5.90 12.59
CA LEU A 297 -35.95 6.25 11.36
C LEU A 297 -35.02 6.66 10.21
N LEU A 298 -33.90 7.33 10.49
CA LEU A 298 -32.89 7.64 9.48
C LEU A 298 -32.19 6.38 8.97
N ARG A 299 -31.90 5.43 9.86
CA ARG A 299 -31.35 4.12 9.50
C ARG A 299 -32.32 3.34 8.60
N GLN A 300 -33.61 3.36 8.92
CA GLN A 300 -34.64 2.75 8.08
C GLN A 300 -34.75 3.44 6.72
N ALA A 301 -34.69 4.77 6.67
CA ALA A 301 -34.68 5.52 5.41
C ALA A 301 -33.52 5.10 4.49
N ARG A 302 -32.32 4.84 5.05
CA ARG A 302 -31.18 4.29 4.27
C ARG A 302 -31.46 2.90 3.71
N LEU A 303 -32.16 2.04 4.46
CA LEU A 303 -32.56 0.73 3.97
C LEU A 303 -33.58 0.83 2.82
N ASP A 304 -34.50 1.79 2.89
CA ASP A 304 -35.50 2.01 1.85
C ASP A 304 -34.88 2.58 0.57
N ILE A 305 -33.91 3.49 0.70
CA ILE A 305 -33.08 3.94 -0.42
C ILE A 305 -32.42 2.75 -1.11
N LYS A 306 -31.86 1.81 -0.35
CA LYS A 306 -31.23 0.60 -0.90
C LYS A 306 -32.24 -0.31 -1.63
N LYS A 307 -33.49 -0.33 -1.18
CA LYS A 307 -34.61 -1.03 -1.84
C LYS A 307 -35.20 -0.24 -3.02
N ARG A 308 -34.69 0.96 -3.33
CA ARG A 308 -35.24 1.93 -4.29
C ARG A 308 -36.64 2.45 -3.94
N ASP A 309 -37.05 2.34 -2.68
CA ASP A 309 -38.26 2.97 -2.17
C ASP A 309 -37.94 4.39 -1.67
N PHE A 310 -37.82 5.32 -2.63
CA PHE A 310 -37.49 6.71 -2.34
C PHE A 310 -38.64 7.46 -1.65
N ALA A 311 -39.89 7.09 -1.93
CA ALA A 311 -41.06 7.70 -1.33
C ALA A 311 -41.15 7.38 0.17
N GLY A 312 -41.00 6.10 0.53
CA GLY A 312 -40.97 5.66 1.92
C GLY A 312 -39.79 6.25 2.70
N ALA A 313 -38.63 6.40 2.07
CA ALA A 313 -37.47 7.04 2.68
C ALA A 313 -37.71 8.53 2.98
N ARG A 314 -38.30 9.30 2.03
CA ARG A 314 -38.60 10.73 2.22
C ARG A 314 -39.57 10.95 3.39
N GLN A 315 -40.61 10.12 3.48
CA GLN A 315 -41.60 10.22 4.55
C GLN A 315 -40.95 10.04 5.94
N LYS A 316 -40.03 9.09 6.08
CA LYS A 316 -39.30 8.86 7.34
C LYS A 316 -38.40 10.04 7.69
N VAL A 317 -37.68 10.61 6.72
CA VAL A 317 -36.86 11.80 6.97
C VAL A 317 -37.70 13.01 7.36
N GLN A 318 -38.89 13.18 6.77
CA GLN A 318 -39.81 14.26 7.13
C GLN A 318 -40.36 14.11 8.56
N GLN A 319 -40.64 12.87 9.00
CA GLN A 319 -40.98 12.60 10.40
C GLN A 319 -39.84 13.03 11.34
N VAL A 320 -38.60 12.67 10.98
CA VAL A 320 -37.38 13.02 11.73
C VAL A 320 -37.18 14.54 11.82
N GLN A 321 -37.44 15.28 10.74
CA GLN A 321 -37.39 16.75 10.76
C GLN A 321 -38.45 17.36 11.70
N GLY A 322 -39.62 16.74 11.82
CA GLY A 322 -40.67 17.15 12.75
C GLY A 322 -40.31 16.95 14.22
N MET A 323 -39.39 16.03 14.53
CA MET A 323 -38.97 15.71 15.90
C MET A 323 -37.95 16.70 16.50
N LYS A 324 -37.46 17.68 15.73
CA LYS A 324 -36.53 18.76 16.17
C LYS A 324 -35.39 18.27 17.07
N VAL A 325 -34.73 17.18 16.68
CA VAL A 325 -33.60 16.59 17.41
C VAL A 325 -32.29 17.29 17.02
N SER A 326 -31.40 17.53 17.99
CA SER A 326 -30.04 18.01 17.74
C SER A 326 -29.10 16.86 17.33
N TYR A 327 -28.36 17.05 16.24
CA TYR A 327 -27.41 16.06 15.71
C TYR A 327 -25.97 16.51 15.97
N ASP A 328 -25.11 15.56 16.38
CA ASP A 328 -23.68 15.80 16.54
C ASP A 328 -22.94 15.72 15.19
N LEU A 329 -21.66 16.11 15.17
CA LEU A 329 -20.83 16.17 13.94
C LEU A 329 -20.76 14.82 13.17
N PHE A 330 -20.91 13.71 13.90
CA PHE A 330 -20.81 12.36 13.36
C PHE A 330 -22.17 11.66 13.21
N ASP A 331 -23.26 12.29 13.63
CA ASP A 331 -24.60 11.73 13.50
C ASP A 331 -25.11 11.88 12.07
N ASP A 332 -25.85 10.88 11.59
CA ASP A 332 -26.53 10.96 10.30
C ASP A 332 -27.58 12.08 10.38
N ARG A 333 -27.46 13.08 9.50
CA ARG A 333 -28.40 14.21 9.45
C ARG A 333 -29.51 13.95 8.43
N PRO A 334 -30.75 14.37 8.72
CA PRO A 334 -31.88 14.22 7.79
C PRO A 334 -31.59 14.86 6.42
N GLU A 335 -30.90 16.00 6.40
CA GLU A 335 -30.50 16.70 5.16
C GLU A 335 -29.57 15.85 4.28
N LEU A 336 -28.63 15.11 4.87
CA LEU A 336 -27.70 14.25 4.14
C LEU A 336 -28.41 13.03 3.54
N VAL A 337 -29.41 12.50 4.25
CA VAL A 337 -30.22 11.37 3.76
C VAL A 337 -31.13 11.83 2.63
N LEU A 338 -31.75 13.02 2.71
CA LEU A 338 -32.53 13.60 1.61
C LEU A 338 -31.68 13.83 0.36
N ALA A 339 -30.51 14.45 0.51
CA ALA A 339 -29.60 14.65 -0.61
C ALA A 339 -29.17 13.33 -1.27
N ALA A 340 -29.01 12.26 -0.47
CA ALA A 340 -28.72 10.93 -1.00
C ALA A 340 -29.92 10.32 -1.74
N ILE A 341 -31.15 10.53 -1.27
CA ILE A 341 -32.37 10.11 -1.97
C ILE A 341 -32.44 10.76 -3.34
N ASP A 342 -32.28 12.08 -3.41
CA ASP A 342 -32.42 12.85 -4.65
C ASP A 342 -31.38 12.39 -5.68
N ARG A 343 -30.11 12.30 -5.27
CA ARG A 343 -29.01 11.84 -6.12
C ARG A 343 -29.25 10.44 -6.71
N ILE A 344 -29.67 9.49 -5.88
CA ILE A 344 -29.88 8.10 -6.32
C ILE A 344 -31.15 7.98 -7.16
N SER A 345 -32.18 8.78 -6.87
CA SER A 345 -33.40 8.82 -7.67
C SER A 345 -33.16 9.39 -9.07
N ASP A 346 -32.34 10.45 -9.17
CA ASP A 346 -31.94 11.05 -10.45
C ASP A 346 -31.07 10.07 -11.26
N GLU A 347 -30.11 9.41 -10.61
CA GLU A 347 -29.28 8.38 -11.26
C GLU A 347 -30.14 7.23 -11.80
N ALA A 348 -31.12 6.75 -11.03
CA ALA A 348 -32.05 5.72 -11.48
C ALA A 348 -32.93 6.18 -12.66
N ALA A 349 -33.34 7.44 -12.69
CA ALA A 349 -34.11 8.03 -13.79
C ALA A 349 -33.27 8.18 -15.08
N THR A 350 -31.96 8.42 -14.98
CA THR A 350 -31.08 8.53 -16.16
C THR A 350 -30.71 7.20 -16.81
N ILE A 351 -30.87 6.07 -16.08
CA ILE A 351 -30.48 4.72 -16.53
C ILE A 351 -31.67 3.92 -17.09
N SER A 352 -32.91 4.41 -16.92
CA SER A 352 -34.15 3.77 -17.43
C SER A 352 -34.54 4.31 -18.80
#